data_AF-A0A1Q6INN4-F1
#
_entry.id   AF-A0A1Q6INN4-F1
#
_cell.length_a   1.000
_cell.length_b   1.000
_cell.length_c   1.000
_cell.angle_alpha   90.00
_cell.angle_beta   90.00
_cell.angle_gamma   90.00
#
_symmetry.space_group_name_H-M   'P 1'
#
loop_
_entity.id
_entity.type
_entity.pdbx_description
1 polymer ?
#
loop_
_entity_poly.entity_id
_entity_poly.type
_entity_poly.pdbx_seq_one_letter_code
_entity_poly.pdbx_strand_id
1 'polypeptide(L)'
;MEMNSPVERFEVNRDRGDVKRPSTELPHIKSMEGRKPEKTRESERTGTELPHIKEKDIQRQNNKDVNEVPKLGGSYRDVKKFSNGETHEVHHMPADSASHLERDDGPAISMEKADHRQTASYGSSREAREYRAQQRELIENGKFEKAMQMDIDDIHDKFGDKYNNAIDQVLDYKEQLKQEGRI
;
A
#
# COMPACT_ATOMS: atom_id res chain seq x y z
N MET A 1 -39.25 -19.49 37.12
CA MET A 1 -38.95 -20.78 36.48
C MET A 1 -37.66 -20.58 35.71
N GLU A 2 -36.54 -20.78 36.40
CA GLU A 2 -35.20 -20.72 35.82
C GLU A 2 -34.91 -22.07 35.18
N MET A 3 -34.78 -22.08 33.85
CA MET A 3 -34.43 -23.27 33.09
C MET A 3 -32.91 -23.25 32.85
N ASN A 4 -32.19 -23.88 33.77
CA ASN A 4 -30.79 -24.27 33.58
C ASN A 4 -30.68 -25.22 32.38
N SER A 5 -29.88 -24.84 31.39
CA SER A 5 -29.51 -25.69 30.25
C SER A 5 -28.04 -26.13 30.42
N PRO A 6 -27.70 -27.42 30.35
CA PRO A 6 -26.35 -27.90 30.63
C PRO A 6 -25.40 -27.67 29.45
N VAL A 7 -24.18 -27.25 29.80
CA VAL A 7 -23.02 -27.14 28.90
C VAL A 7 -22.48 -28.54 28.62
N GLU A 8 -22.63 -29.05 27.40
CA GLU A 8 -21.94 -30.27 26.96
C GLU A 8 -20.56 -29.92 26.38
N ARG A 9 -19.55 -30.34 27.12
CA ARG A 9 -18.12 -30.15 26.85
C ARG A 9 -17.63 -31.40 26.11
N PHE A 10 -17.55 -31.34 24.78
CA PHE A 10 -16.94 -32.42 24.00
C PHE A 10 -15.42 -32.26 23.95
N GLU A 11 -14.77 -33.37 24.28
CA GLU A 11 -13.36 -33.49 24.61
C GLU A 11 -12.45 -33.48 23.38
N VAL A 12 -11.21 -33.07 23.68
CA VAL A 12 -10.09 -32.81 22.81
C VAL A 12 -9.46 -34.13 22.34
N ASN A 13 -9.50 -34.44 21.05
CA ASN A 13 -8.67 -35.49 20.46
C ASN A 13 -7.53 -34.85 19.67
N ARG A 14 -6.37 -34.69 20.33
CA ARG A 14 -5.09 -34.36 19.69
C ARG A 14 -4.41 -35.66 19.30
N ASP A 15 -4.57 -36.08 18.05
CA ASP A 15 -3.76 -37.15 17.49
C ASP A 15 -2.44 -36.55 16.98
N ARG A 16 -1.34 -36.93 17.64
CA ARG A 16 0.04 -36.53 17.31
C ARG A 16 0.62 -37.62 16.43
N GLY A 17 0.51 -37.44 15.12
CA GLY A 17 1.21 -38.26 14.13
C GLY A 17 2.68 -37.88 14.03
N ASP A 18 3.55 -38.74 14.55
CA ASP A 18 5.00 -38.74 14.36
C ASP A 18 5.36 -38.83 12.86
N VAL A 19 5.90 -37.75 12.28
CA VAL A 19 6.58 -37.78 10.99
C VAL A 19 8.08 -37.69 11.21
N LYS A 20 8.73 -38.85 11.07
CA LYS A 20 10.17 -39.07 11.03
C LYS A 20 10.86 -38.12 10.04
N ARG A 21 11.80 -37.32 10.55
CA ARG A 21 12.84 -36.64 9.76
C ARG A 21 13.89 -37.64 9.30
N PRO A 22 14.26 -37.70 8.01
CA PRO A 22 15.53 -38.27 7.60
C PRO A 22 16.61 -37.19 7.61
N SER A 23 17.62 -37.39 8.46
CA SER A 23 18.91 -36.72 8.42
C SER A 23 19.67 -37.14 7.16
N THR A 24 20.13 -36.18 6.37
CA THR A 24 21.20 -36.41 5.38
C THR A 24 22.25 -35.33 5.54
N GLU A 25 23.45 -35.80 5.85
CA GLU A 25 24.66 -35.08 6.14
C GLU A 25 25.20 -34.31 4.93
N LEU A 26 25.76 -33.14 5.20
CA LEU A 26 26.58 -32.34 4.29
C LEU A 26 27.98 -32.97 4.16
N PRO A 27 28.53 -33.17 2.95
CA PRO A 27 29.94 -33.45 2.81
C PRO A 27 30.77 -32.15 2.94
N HIS A 28 31.67 -32.20 3.91
CA HIS A 28 32.78 -31.29 4.17
C HIS A 28 33.72 -31.23 2.96
N ILE A 29 33.87 -30.06 2.32
CA ILE A 29 34.99 -29.79 1.40
C ILE A 29 36.04 -28.92 2.08
N LYS A 30 37.27 -29.38 1.89
CA LYS A 30 38.49 -29.05 2.64
C LYS A 30 39.14 -27.76 2.14
N SER A 31 39.70 -27.03 3.09
CA SER A 31 40.52 -25.82 2.97
C SER A 31 41.63 -25.92 1.92
N MET A 32 41.87 -24.81 1.21
CA MET A 32 43.20 -24.44 0.72
C MET A 32 43.39 -22.92 0.84
N GLU A 33 44.26 -22.53 1.76
CA GLU A 33 44.80 -21.18 1.93
C GLU A 33 45.82 -20.86 0.82
N GLY A 34 45.92 -19.56 0.51
CA GLY A 34 47.22 -18.91 0.28
C GLY A 34 47.59 -18.57 -1.17
N ARG A 35 47.41 -17.30 -1.54
CA ARG A 35 48.47 -16.44 -2.13
C ARG A 35 47.98 -15.01 -2.39
N LYS A 36 48.67 -14.06 -1.76
CA LYS A 36 48.84 -12.63 -2.10
C LYS A 36 50.33 -12.32 -1.83
N PRO A 37 50.90 -11.16 -2.23
CA PRO A 37 50.50 -10.18 -3.24
C PRO A 37 51.67 -9.81 -4.20
N GLU A 38 51.43 -9.04 -5.26
CA GLU A 38 52.51 -8.22 -5.85
C GLU A 38 51.99 -6.85 -6.34
N LYS A 39 52.88 -5.87 -6.25
CA LYS A 39 52.69 -4.42 -6.18
C LYS A 39 53.68 -3.77 -7.15
N THR A 40 53.22 -2.89 -8.04
CA THR A 40 54.06 -1.90 -8.76
C THR A 40 53.21 -0.64 -9.03
N ARG A 41 53.47 0.47 -8.29
CA ARG A 41 54.29 1.67 -8.63
C ARG A 41 53.63 2.56 -9.70
N GLU A 42 52.99 3.69 -9.34
CA GLU A 42 53.51 5.06 -9.07
C GLU A 42 54.03 5.85 -10.28
N SER A 43 53.37 6.98 -10.58
CA SER A 43 53.93 8.27 -11.07
C SER A 43 52.77 9.27 -11.27
N GLU A 44 52.47 10.21 -10.36
CA GLU A 44 53.06 11.56 -10.14
C GLU A 44 52.67 12.68 -11.15
N ARG A 45 51.93 13.68 -10.61
CA ARG A 45 51.92 15.16 -10.85
C ARG A 45 51.44 15.66 -12.25
N THR A 46 50.74 16.79 -12.43
CA THR A 46 50.87 18.17 -11.89
C THR A 46 49.54 18.94 -12.02
N GLY A 47 49.33 19.97 -11.18
CA GLY A 47 48.15 20.86 -11.26
C GLY A 47 48.35 22.07 -12.17
N THR A 48 47.24 22.62 -12.70
CA THR A 48 47.13 24.03 -13.12
C THR A 48 45.64 24.46 -13.10
N GLU A 49 45.38 25.45 -12.25
CA GLU A 49 44.38 26.54 -12.25
C GLU A 49 43.03 26.45 -13.00
N LEU A 50 41.99 26.82 -12.25
CA LEU A 50 40.59 27.08 -12.64
C LEU A 50 40.44 28.22 -13.66
N PRO A 51 39.45 28.14 -14.57
CA PRO A 51 38.71 29.32 -15.00
C PRO A 51 37.28 29.30 -14.45
N HIS A 52 36.94 30.41 -13.81
CA HIS A 52 35.66 30.80 -13.25
C HIS A 52 34.58 30.86 -14.35
N ILE A 53 33.70 29.86 -14.43
CA ILE A 53 32.49 29.90 -15.25
C ILE A 53 31.29 30.15 -14.33
N LYS A 54 30.59 31.26 -14.61
CA LYS A 54 29.57 31.89 -13.78
C LYS A 54 28.35 30.97 -13.59
N GLU A 55 28.02 30.70 -12.33
CA GLU A 55 26.96 29.84 -11.80
C GLU A 55 25.50 30.33 -12.04
N LYS A 56 25.14 30.93 -13.18
CA LYS A 56 23.80 31.55 -13.29
C LYS A 56 22.85 31.10 -14.41
N ASP A 57 23.22 30.16 -15.27
CA ASP A 57 22.35 29.77 -16.40
C ASP A 57 22.09 28.26 -16.56
N ILE A 58 22.22 27.45 -15.49
CA ILE A 58 21.82 26.02 -15.49
C ILE A 58 20.86 25.75 -14.32
N GLN A 59 19.71 26.43 -14.32
CA GLN A 59 18.63 26.23 -13.33
C GLN A 59 17.26 26.24 -14.02
N ARG A 60 17.11 25.52 -15.14
CA ARG A 60 15.78 25.42 -15.78
C ARG A 60 15.36 24.07 -16.31
N GLN A 61 16.22 23.07 -16.32
CA GLN A 61 15.85 21.71 -16.70
C GLN A 61 16.77 20.76 -15.93
N ASN A 62 16.35 20.24 -14.77
CA ASN A 62 16.83 18.99 -14.13
C ASN A 62 16.25 18.75 -12.71
N ASN A 63 14.99 19.13 -12.43
CA ASN A 63 14.29 18.67 -11.21
C ASN A 63 13.29 17.55 -11.56
N LYS A 64 13.80 16.42 -12.05
CA LYS A 64 13.00 15.21 -12.30
C LYS A 64 13.54 13.95 -11.63
N ASP A 65 14.35 14.11 -10.57
CA ASP A 65 14.82 12.99 -9.74
C ASP A 65 14.96 13.44 -8.28
N VAL A 66 13.83 13.75 -7.64
CA VAL A 66 13.68 13.41 -6.23
C VAL A 66 12.96 12.07 -6.21
N ASN A 67 13.54 11.07 -5.54
CA ASN A 67 12.92 9.78 -5.26
C ASN A 67 11.64 9.99 -4.42
N GLU A 68 10.58 10.51 -5.04
CA GLU A 68 9.29 10.72 -4.41
C GLU A 68 8.65 9.34 -4.24
N VAL A 69 8.32 8.98 -3.00
CA VAL A 69 7.60 7.72 -2.72
C VAL A 69 6.32 7.74 -3.56
N PRO A 70 6.04 6.71 -4.37
CA PRO A 70 4.85 6.69 -5.21
C PRO A 70 3.61 6.96 -4.37
N LYS A 71 2.79 7.94 -4.81
CA LYS A 71 1.53 8.28 -4.15
C LYS A 71 0.48 7.24 -4.51
N LEU A 72 0.47 6.16 -3.73
CA LEU A 72 -0.44 5.03 -3.90
C LEU A 72 -1.77 5.25 -3.17
N GLY A 73 -1.83 6.17 -2.21
CA GLY A 73 -3.06 6.59 -1.55
C GLY A 73 -3.08 8.09 -1.21
N GLY A 74 -4.28 8.65 -1.06
CA GLY A 74 -4.49 10.07 -0.75
C GLY A 74 -5.66 10.66 -1.55
N SER A 75 -5.57 11.93 -1.95
CA SER A 75 -6.58 12.53 -2.84
C SER A 75 -6.59 11.82 -4.19
N TYR A 76 -7.78 11.65 -4.80
CA TYR A 76 -7.89 11.10 -6.16
C TYR A 76 -6.99 11.85 -7.14
N ARG A 77 -6.95 13.19 -7.06
CA ARG A 77 -6.11 14.02 -7.93
C ARG A 77 -4.64 13.63 -7.86
N ASP A 78 -4.12 13.37 -6.66
CA ASP A 78 -2.70 13.05 -6.49
C ASP A 78 -2.42 11.61 -6.89
N VAL A 79 -3.23 10.66 -6.42
CA VAL A 79 -3.08 9.23 -6.79
C VAL A 79 -3.18 9.04 -8.31
N LYS A 80 -4.07 9.79 -8.98
CA LYS A 80 -4.24 9.72 -10.43
C LYS A 80 -2.98 10.12 -11.20
N LYS A 81 -2.14 11.02 -10.69
CA LYS A 81 -0.88 11.42 -11.34
C LYS A 81 0.15 10.28 -11.40
N PHE A 82 0.09 9.36 -10.44
CA PHE A 82 1.00 8.22 -10.32
C PHE A 82 0.38 6.90 -10.82
N SER A 83 -0.88 6.93 -11.25
CA SER A 83 -1.57 5.78 -11.85
C SER A 83 -1.36 5.76 -13.37
N ASN A 84 -0.92 4.63 -13.91
CA ASN A 84 -0.68 4.49 -15.36
C ASN A 84 -1.96 4.35 -16.19
N GLY A 85 -3.12 4.11 -15.56
CA GLY A 85 -4.40 3.92 -16.24
C GLY A 85 -4.48 2.70 -17.15
N GLU A 86 -3.38 1.97 -17.36
CA GLU A 86 -3.29 0.80 -18.23
C GLU A 86 -3.44 -0.48 -17.40
N THR A 87 -2.64 -0.62 -16.34
CA THR A 87 -2.70 -1.76 -15.40
C THR A 87 -3.31 -1.38 -14.06
N HIS A 88 -3.22 -0.11 -13.68
CA HIS A 88 -3.76 0.41 -12.43
C HIS A 88 -4.91 1.39 -12.67
N GLU A 89 -5.87 1.38 -11.76
CA GLU A 89 -6.98 2.32 -11.65
C GLU A 89 -6.98 2.95 -10.26
N VAL A 90 -7.67 4.09 -10.13
CA VAL A 90 -7.80 4.81 -8.87
C VAL A 90 -9.18 4.48 -8.29
N HIS A 91 -9.18 3.88 -7.10
CA HIS A 91 -10.36 3.44 -6.38
C HIS A 91 -10.67 4.38 -5.23
N HIS A 92 -11.88 4.95 -5.24
CA HIS A 92 -12.33 5.86 -4.20
C HIS A 92 -12.78 5.12 -2.94
N MET A 93 -12.38 5.63 -1.77
CA MET A 93 -12.73 5.09 -0.46
C MET A 93 -13.06 6.22 0.54
N PRO A 94 -14.34 6.54 0.84
CA PRO A 94 -15.57 5.95 0.30
C PRO A 94 -15.78 6.20 -1.20
N ALA A 95 -16.72 5.49 -1.83
CA ALA A 95 -17.03 5.70 -3.23
C ALA A 95 -17.44 7.16 -3.54
N ASP A 96 -16.89 7.74 -4.62
CA ASP A 96 -17.13 9.11 -5.08
C ASP A 96 -18.61 9.50 -5.05
N SER A 97 -19.47 8.65 -5.64
CA SER A 97 -20.91 8.91 -5.71
C SER A 97 -21.66 8.95 -4.36
N ALA A 98 -21.03 8.46 -3.28
CA ALA A 98 -21.56 8.46 -1.92
C ALA A 98 -21.01 9.61 -1.06
N SER A 99 -19.90 10.22 -1.47
CA SER A 99 -19.23 11.29 -0.75
C SER A 99 -19.80 12.67 -1.10
N HIS A 100 -19.75 13.61 -0.14
CA HIS A 100 -20.00 15.04 -0.37
C HIS A 100 -18.75 15.81 -0.82
N LEU A 101 -17.58 15.16 -0.80
CA LEU A 101 -16.34 15.78 -1.26
C LEU A 101 -16.36 15.91 -2.78
N GLU A 102 -15.74 16.97 -3.30
CA GLU A 102 -15.41 17.06 -4.71
C GLU A 102 -14.58 15.85 -5.12
N ARG A 103 -14.86 15.31 -6.32
CA ARG A 103 -14.25 14.08 -6.81
C ARG A 103 -12.72 14.07 -6.67
N ASP A 104 -12.06 15.16 -7.04
CA ASP A 104 -10.60 15.26 -7.00
C ASP A 104 -10.01 15.23 -5.58
N ASP A 105 -10.82 15.58 -4.58
CA ASP A 105 -10.44 15.59 -3.16
C ASP A 105 -10.97 14.37 -2.40
N GLY A 106 -11.72 13.49 -3.06
CA GLY A 106 -12.13 12.22 -2.47
C GLY A 106 -10.91 11.34 -2.13
N PRO A 107 -10.85 10.71 -0.95
CA PRO A 107 -9.79 9.76 -0.65
C PRO A 107 -9.85 8.57 -1.60
N ALA A 108 -8.69 8.10 -2.02
CA ALA A 108 -8.56 7.03 -2.99
C ALA A 108 -7.22 6.28 -2.85
N ILE A 109 -7.18 5.09 -3.42
CA ILE A 109 -5.96 4.28 -3.59
C ILE A 109 -5.73 3.90 -5.06
N SER A 110 -4.48 3.66 -5.44
CA SER A 110 -4.10 3.03 -6.70
C SER A 110 -4.18 1.53 -6.53
N MET A 111 -4.93 0.85 -7.39
CA MET A 111 -5.06 -0.60 -7.38
C MET A 111 -5.07 -1.20 -8.78
N GLU A 112 -4.82 -2.50 -8.89
CA GLU A 112 -4.83 -3.18 -10.19
C GLU A 112 -6.25 -3.20 -10.75
N LYS A 113 -6.39 -3.11 -12.08
CA LYS A 113 -7.71 -3.13 -12.73
C LYS A 113 -8.51 -4.40 -12.44
N ALA A 114 -7.83 -5.54 -12.36
CA ALA A 114 -8.48 -6.81 -12.07
C ALA A 114 -9.05 -6.82 -10.64
N ASP A 115 -8.34 -6.22 -9.69
CA ASP A 115 -8.74 -6.15 -8.29
C ASP A 115 -9.81 -5.07 -8.08
N HIS A 116 -9.71 -3.92 -8.77
CA HIS A 116 -10.74 -2.89 -8.74
C HIS A 116 -12.11 -3.43 -9.14
N ARG A 117 -12.16 -4.34 -10.13
CA ARG A 117 -13.43 -4.96 -10.58
C ARG A 117 -14.08 -5.85 -9.53
N GLN A 118 -13.33 -6.28 -8.54
CA GLN A 118 -13.80 -7.17 -7.48
C GLN A 118 -14.26 -6.40 -6.24
N THR A 119 -13.93 -5.12 -6.07
CA THR A 119 -14.35 -4.35 -4.89
C THR A 119 -15.87 -4.20 -4.84
N ALA A 120 -16.43 -4.14 -3.63
CA ALA A 120 -17.88 -4.18 -3.42
C ALA A 120 -18.58 -2.95 -4.01
N SER A 121 -17.90 -1.81 -4.05
CA SER A 121 -18.44 -0.57 -4.63
C SER A 121 -18.26 -0.47 -6.16
N TYR A 122 -17.68 -1.49 -6.83
CA TYR A 122 -17.43 -1.45 -8.28
C TYR A 122 -18.67 -1.77 -9.14
N GLY A 123 -18.82 -1.03 -10.24
CA GLY A 123 -19.80 -1.35 -11.28
C GLY A 123 -21.24 -0.96 -10.94
N SER A 124 -22.19 -1.59 -11.63
CA SER A 124 -23.62 -1.22 -11.61
C SER A 124 -24.54 -2.31 -11.08
N SER A 125 -24.00 -3.37 -10.48
CA SER A 125 -24.80 -4.42 -9.84
C SER A 125 -25.68 -3.83 -8.73
N ARG A 126 -26.75 -4.56 -8.37
CA ARG A 126 -27.63 -4.15 -7.28
C ARG A 126 -26.84 -4.08 -5.97
N GLU A 127 -25.99 -5.08 -5.74
CA GLU A 127 -25.15 -5.21 -4.56
C GLU A 127 -24.19 -4.01 -4.44
N ALA A 128 -23.56 -3.58 -5.53
CA ALA A 128 -22.69 -2.41 -5.53
C ALA A 128 -23.45 -1.09 -5.28
N ARG A 129 -24.70 -1.00 -5.75
CA ARG A 129 -25.55 0.17 -5.49
C ARG A 129 -25.97 0.22 -4.02
N GLU A 130 -26.35 -0.92 -3.44
CA GLU A 130 -26.70 -1.04 -2.03
C GLU A 130 -25.50 -0.71 -1.13
N TYR A 131 -24.32 -1.22 -1.48
CA TYR A 131 -23.08 -0.91 -0.78
C TYR A 131 -22.79 0.61 -0.76
N ARG A 132 -22.85 1.28 -1.92
CA ARG A 132 -22.68 2.75 -1.99
C ARG A 132 -23.80 3.52 -1.28
N ALA A 133 -25.00 2.96 -1.19
CA ALA A 133 -26.10 3.57 -0.42
C ALA A 133 -25.82 3.51 1.08
N GLN A 134 -25.30 2.38 1.59
CA GLN A 134 -24.86 2.27 2.99
C GLN A 134 -23.73 3.25 3.32
N GLN A 135 -22.75 3.40 2.42
CA GLN A 135 -21.71 4.42 2.56
C GLN A 135 -22.30 5.83 2.65
N ARG A 136 -23.25 6.16 1.77
CA ARG A 136 -23.92 7.47 1.77
C ARG A 136 -24.64 7.73 3.09
N GLU A 137 -25.42 6.76 3.58
CA GLU A 137 -26.14 6.89 4.85
C GLU A 137 -25.17 7.12 6.02
N LEU A 138 -24.03 6.43 6.04
CA LEU A 138 -23.01 6.66 7.07
C LEU A 138 -22.43 8.08 6.98
N ILE A 139 -22.10 8.55 5.77
CA ILE A 139 -21.54 9.89 5.55
C ILE A 139 -22.54 10.97 5.95
N GLU A 140 -23.81 10.85 5.56
CA GLU A 140 -24.89 11.77 5.94
C GLU A 140 -25.10 11.84 7.46
N ASN A 141 -24.81 10.75 8.17
CA ASN A 141 -24.85 10.69 9.64
C ASN A 141 -23.53 11.09 10.32
N GLY A 142 -22.59 11.71 9.59
CA GLY A 142 -21.29 12.16 10.13
C GLY A 142 -20.33 11.01 10.45
N LYS A 143 -20.52 9.83 9.86
CA LYS A 143 -19.73 8.61 10.10
C LYS A 143 -18.83 8.30 8.89
N PHE A 144 -18.13 9.31 8.37
CA PHE A 144 -17.23 9.16 7.23
C PHE A 144 -16.17 8.06 7.46
N GLU A 145 -15.58 8.01 8.65
CA GLU A 145 -14.59 6.99 9.01
C GLU A 145 -15.16 5.57 8.89
N LYS A 146 -16.44 5.36 9.22
CA LYS A 146 -17.09 4.04 9.07
C LYS A 146 -17.33 3.69 7.60
N ALA A 147 -17.72 4.66 6.79
CA ALA A 147 -17.90 4.45 5.35
C ALA A 147 -16.56 4.09 4.66
N MET A 148 -15.46 4.68 5.11
CA MET A 148 -14.11 4.35 4.65
C MET A 148 -13.67 2.97 5.16
N GLN A 149 -13.95 2.65 6.42
CA GLN A 149 -13.62 1.34 7.00
C GLN A 149 -14.29 0.19 6.23
N MET A 150 -15.53 0.39 5.74
CA MET A 150 -16.18 -0.61 4.87
C MET A 150 -15.31 -1.00 3.67
N ASP A 151 -14.69 -0.03 3.00
CA ASP A 151 -13.82 -0.32 1.85
C ASP A 151 -12.49 -0.94 2.27
N ILE A 152 -11.93 -0.54 3.42
CA ILE A 152 -10.71 -1.15 3.97
C ILE A 152 -10.95 -2.63 4.25
N ASP A 153 -12.06 -2.95 4.93
CA ASP A 153 -12.45 -4.32 5.24
C ASP A 153 -12.68 -5.13 3.95
N ASP A 154 -13.40 -4.57 2.96
CA ASP A 154 -13.63 -5.21 1.67
C ASP A 154 -12.33 -5.53 0.92
N ILE A 155 -11.37 -4.61 0.95
CA ILE A 155 -10.06 -4.76 0.34
C ILE A 155 -9.22 -5.81 1.07
N HIS A 156 -9.21 -5.81 2.40
CA HIS A 156 -8.50 -6.80 3.21
C HIS A 156 -9.08 -8.20 3.04
N ASP A 157 -10.41 -8.33 3.03
CA ASP A 157 -11.08 -9.62 2.83
C ASP A 157 -10.74 -10.25 1.48
N LYS A 158 -10.54 -9.44 0.44
CA LYS A 158 -10.28 -9.92 -0.93
C LYS A 158 -8.81 -10.08 -1.26
N PHE A 159 -7.96 -9.19 -0.74
CA PHE A 159 -6.58 -9.04 -1.20
C PHE A 159 -5.54 -9.13 -0.08
N GLY A 160 -5.97 -9.31 1.17
CA GLY A 160 -5.11 -9.27 2.34
C GLY A 160 -4.29 -7.99 2.40
N ASP A 161 -3.00 -8.11 2.68
CA ASP A 161 -2.10 -6.97 2.90
C ASP A 161 -1.62 -6.27 1.62
N LYS A 162 -2.07 -6.71 0.43
CA LYS A 162 -1.57 -6.23 -0.88
C LYS A 162 -1.59 -4.70 -1.01
N TYR A 163 -2.58 -4.05 -0.40
CA TYR A 163 -2.80 -2.61 -0.51
C TYR A 163 -2.49 -1.81 0.77
N ASN A 164 -1.86 -2.41 1.80
CA ASN A 164 -1.63 -1.73 3.09
C ASN A 164 -0.86 -0.42 2.94
N ASN A 165 0.19 -0.36 2.12
CA ASN A 165 0.93 0.89 1.90
C ASN A 165 0.06 2.01 1.30
N ALA A 166 -0.92 1.67 0.46
CA ALA A 166 -1.85 2.64 -0.11
C ALA A 166 -2.92 3.06 0.91
N ILE A 167 -3.40 2.10 1.72
CA ILE A 167 -4.34 2.33 2.81
C ILE A 167 -3.72 3.23 3.88
N ASP A 168 -2.47 3.01 4.28
CA ASP A 168 -1.76 3.87 5.24
C ASP A 168 -1.73 5.33 4.74
N GLN A 169 -1.40 5.54 3.47
CA GLN A 169 -1.40 6.88 2.86
C GLN A 169 -2.80 7.52 2.79
N VAL A 170 -3.86 6.72 2.60
CA VAL A 170 -5.24 7.25 2.59
C VAL A 170 -5.72 7.58 4.01
N LEU A 171 -5.27 6.84 5.02
CA LEU A 171 -5.54 7.12 6.43
C LEU A 171 -4.87 8.42 6.89
N ASP A 172 -3.61 8.66 6.47
CA ASP A 172 -2.94 9.94 6.71
C ASP A 172 -3.72 11.11 6.07
N TYR A 173 -4.20 10.92 4.84
CA TYR A 173 -5.00 11.94 4.14
C TYR A 173 -6.36 12.17 4.80
N LYS A 174 -7.00 11.12 5.32
CA LYS A 174 -8.25 11.22 6.08
C LYS A 174 -8.06 12.08 7.34
N GLU A 175 -6.95 11.92 8.08
CA GLU A 175 -6.68 12.79 9.23
C GLU A 175 -6.49 14.26 8.83
N GLN A 176 -5.87 14.52 7.67
CA GLN A 176 -5.79 15.88 7.11
C GLN A 176 -7.19 16.46 6.83
N LEU A 177 -8.07 15.70 6.16
CA LEU A 177 -9.44 16.15 5.86
C LEU A 177 -10.23 16.49 7.13
N LYS A 178 -10.02 15.70 8.20
CA LYS A 178 -10.63 15.91 9.51
C LYS A 178 -10.12 17.19 10.18
N GLN A 179 -8.81 17.45 10.11
CA GLN A 179 -8.20 18.69 10.63
C GLN A 179 -8.69 19.93 9.86
N GLU A 180 -8.93 19.79 8.56
CA GLU A 180 -9.49 20.84 7.70
C GLU A 180 -11.02 21.03 7.88
N GLY A 181 -11.69 20.18 8.67
CA GLY A 181 -13.14 20.23 8.88
C GLY A 181 -13.97 19.86 7.65
N ARG A 182 -13.39 19.06 6.75
CA ARG A 182 -14.03 18.64 5.48
C ARG A 182 -14.84 17.35 5.63
N ILE A 183 -14.56 16.58 6.68
CA ILE A 183 -15.24 15.33 7.07
C ILE A 183 -15.39 15.25 8.58
#